data_AF-A0A9W4T0B4-F1
#
_entry.id   AF-A0A9W4T0B4-F1
#
_cell.length_a   1.000
_cell.length_b   1.000
_cell.length_c   1.000
_cell.angle_alpha   90.00
_cell.angle_beta   90.00
_cell.angle_gamma   90.00
#
_symmetry.space_group_name_H-M   'P 1'
#
loop_
_entity.id
_entity.type
_entity.pdbx_description
1 polymer ?
#
loop_
_entity_poly.entity_id
_entity_poly.type
_entity_poly.pdbx_seq_one_letter_code
_entity_poly.pdbx_strand_id
1 'polypeptide(L)'
;MLELFASTCEKSINYQTELKMLHAENKLFYKIQIFVNDLLTFGSSENARFRLKEDPTAKFFFSCVYFNEDEIAYFLGFPTPSGLPFSKLLNVVLSDKIGLNELCSSHDLAPLVQQVFGIRKGFKKKKSASWVLLLANYLDTY
;
A
#
# COMPACT_ATOMS: atom_id res chain seq x y z
N MET A 1 0.66 34.30 9.35
CA MET A 1 -0.29 33.75 8.36
C MET A 1 0.40 33.31 7.06
N LEU A 2 1.36 34.06 6.52
CA LEU A 2 2.11 33.68 5.29
C LEU A 2 2.96 32.40 5.43
N GLU A 3 3.60 32.17 6.58
CA GLU A 3 4.43 30.98 6.83
C GLU A 3 3.64 29.67 6.81
N LEU A 4 2.36 29.71 7.21
CA LEU A 4 1.48 28.53 7.21
C LEU A 4 1.17 28.07 5.78
N PHE A 5 0.96 29.03 4.87
CA PHE A 5 0.70 28.73 3.45
C PHE A 5 1.95 28.21 2.73
N ALA A 6 3.12 28.80 2.99
CA ALA A 6 4.37 28.32 2.42
C ALA A 6 4.68 26.86 2.82
N SER A 7 4.55 26.53 4.10
CA SER A 7 4.78 25.16 4.61
C SER A 7 3.80 24.13 4.04
N THR A 8 2.54 24.52 3.83
CA THR A 8 1.52 23.60 3.27
C THR A 8 1.76 23.36 1.78
N CYS A 9 2.14 24.40 1.03
CA CYS A 9 2.51 24.27 -0.38
C CYS A 9 3.74 23.36 -0.57
N GLU A 10 4.78 23.52 0.26
CA GLU A 10 6.00 22.70 0.19
C GLU A 10 5.72 21.21 0.42
N LYS A 11 4.90 20.87 1.43
CA LYS A 11 4.51 19.48 1.72
C LYS A 11 3.71 18.85 0.58
N SER A 12 2.81 19.61 -0.03
CA SER A 12 2.01 19.17 -1.18
C SER A 12 2.89 18.92 -2.42
N ILE A 13 3.88 19.77 -2.66
CA ILE A 13 4.84 19.63 -3.77
C ILE A 13 5.70 18.37 -3.58
N ASN A 14 6.17 18.11 -2.36
CA ASN A 14 6.94 16.92 -2.02
C ASN A 14 6.11 15.63 -2.29
N TYR A 15 4.88 15.56 -1.77
CA TYR A 15 3.99 14.42 -2.00
C TYR A 15 3.75 14.13 -3.49
N GLN A 16 3.45 15.16 -4.29
CA GLN A 16 3.19 14.97 -5.73
C GLN A 16 4.44 14.53 -6.50
N THR A 17 5.63 14.94 -6.06
CA THR A 17 6.91 14.55 -6.68
C THR A 17 7.21 13.08 -6.38
N GLU A 18 7.14 12.68 -5.11
CA GLU A 18 7.33 11.30 -4.69
C GLU A 18 6.31 10.35 -5.34
N LEU A 19 5.05 10.77 -5.44
CA LEU A 19 4.02 9.96 -6.10
C LEU A 19 4.32 9.72 -7.59
N LYS A 20 4.81 10.73 -8.29
CA LYS A 20 5.24 10.58 -9.69
C LYS A 20 6.44 9.64 -9.83
N MET A 21 7.41 9.74 -8.92
CA MET A 21 8.57 8.85 -8.91
C MET A 21 8.16 7.40 -8.65
N LEU A 22 7.27 7.17 -7.68
CA LEU A 22 6.71 5.85 -7.42
C LEU A 22 5.97 5.30 -8.64
N HIS A 23 5.15 6.11 -9.31
CA HIS A 23 4.42 5.67 -10.51
C HIS A 23 5.34 5.35 -11.69
N ALA A 24 6.51 5.99 -11.76
CA ALA A 24 7.55 5.64 -12.74
C ALA A 24 8.26 4.32 -12.38
N GLU A 25 8.35 3.98 -11.09
CA GLU A 25 8.88 2.72 -10.60
C GLU A 25 7.87 1.57 -10.75
N ASN A 26 7.77 1.07 -11.99
CA ASN A 26 6.74 0.13 -12.42
C ASN A 26 6.63 -1.12 -11.52
N LYS A 27 7.75 -1.64 -10.99
CA LYS A 27 7.76 -2.88 -10.20
C LYS A 27 7.12 -2.66 -8.82
N LEU A 28 7.58 -1.66 -8.08
CA LEU A 28 7.05 -1.37 -6.74
C LEU A 28 5.58 -0.93 -6.84
N PHE A 29 5.26 -0.06 -7.79
CA PHE A 29 3.89 0.38 -7.97
C PHE A 29 2.93 -0.78 -8.30
N TYR A 30 3.36 -1.71 -9.14
CA TYR A 30 2.57 -2.91 -9.46
C TYR A 30 2.38 -3.84 -8.25
N LYS A 31 3.39 -4.00 -7.38
CA LYS A 31 3.25 -4.72 -6.10
C LYS A 31 2.17 -4.09 -5.22
N ILE A 32 2.14 -2.76 -5.12
CA ILE A 32 1.12 -2.04 -4.34
C ILE A 32 -0.28 -2.27 -4.94
N GLN A 33 -0.41 -2.28 -6.27
CA GLN A 33 -1.68 -2.60 -6.94
C GLN A 33 -2.18 -4.02 -6.65
N ILE A 34 -1.28 -5.01 -6.64
CA ILE A 34 -1.60 -6.39 -6.25
C ILE A 34 -2.06 -6.42 -4.79
N PHE A 35 -1.30 -5.79 -3.89
CA PHE A 35 -1.63 -5.72 -2.48
C PHE A 35 -3.02 -5.13 -2.25
N VAL A 36 -3.33 -3.99 -2.88
CA VAL A 36 -4.66 -3.36 -2.82
C VAL A 36 -5.75 -4.29 -3.35
N ASN A 37 -5.51 -4.98 -4.47
CA ASN A 37 -6.48 -5.94 -5.00
C ASN A 37 -6.77 -7.07 -3.99
N ASP A 38 -5.75 -7.58 -3.31
CA ASP A 38 -5.92 -8.63 -2.32
C ASP A 38 -6.64 -8.13 -1.08
N LEU A 39 -6.37 -6.89 -0.62
CA LEU A 39 -7.14 -6.25 0.45
C LEU A 39 -8.63 -6.15 0.09
N LEU A 40 -8.94 -5.72 -1.14
CA LEU A 40 -10.32 -5.58 -1.63
C LEU A 40 -11.03 -6.93 -1.77
N THR A 41 -10.31 -7.99 -2.12
CA THR A 41 -10.88 -9.32 -2.38
C THR A 41 -10.73 -10.29 -1.22
N PHE A 42 -10.25 -9.83 -0.06
CA PHE A 42 -10.04 -10.65 1.13
C PHE A 42 -11.26 -11.50 1.54
N GLY A 43 -12.47 -10.94 1.45
CA GLY A 43 -13.70 -11.67 1.79
C GLY A 43 -14.04 -12.80 0.81
N SER A 44 -13.67 -12.67 -0.47
CA SER A 44 -14.13 -13.54 -1.56
C SER A 44 -13.05 -14.38 -2.24
N SER A 45 -11.77 -14.11 -1.96
CA SER A 45 -10.63 -14.78 -2.60
C SER A 45 -9.78 -15.50 -1.55
N GLU A 46 -9.79 -16.83 -1.59
CA GLU A 46 -8.95 -17.66 -0.72
C GLU A 46 -7.46 -17.37 -0.93
N ASN A 47 -7.04 -17.21 -2.19
CA ASN A 47 -5.66 -16.85 -2.54
C ASN A 47 -5.23 -15.50 -1.95
N ALA A 48 -6.13 -14.51 -1.91
CA ALA A 48 -5.84 -13.22 -1.30
C ALA A 48 -5.71 -13.36 0.23
N ARG A 49 -6.60 -14.13 0.86
CA ARG A 49 -6.50 -14.42 2.31
C ARG A 49 -5.21 -15.14 2.66
N PHE A 50 -4.81 -16.13 1.86
CA PHE A 50 -3.59 -16.89 2.07
C PHE A 50 -2.38 -15.96 2.12
N ARG A 51 -2.16 -15.16 1.07
CA ARG A 51 -1.03 -14.21 1.01
C ARG A 51 -1.08 -13.15 2.10
N LEU A 52 -2.26 -12.59 2.40
CA LEU A 52 -2.38 -11.56 3.44
C LEU A 52 -2.14 -12.11 4.84
N LYS A 53 -2.55 -13.35 5.13
CA LYS A 53 -2.41 -13.95 6.47
C LYS A 53 -1.13 -14.78 6.67
N GLU A 54 -0.28 -14.86 5.64
CA GLU A 54 0.95 -15.67 5.66
C GLU A 54 1.91 -15.25 6.79
N ASP A 55 1.98 -13.95 7.08
CA ASP A 55 2.69 -13.40 8.24
C ASP A 55 1.70 -12.80 9.24
N PRO A 56 1.37 -13.51 10.34
CA PRO A 56 0.48 -13.01 11.38
C PRO A 56 1.04 -11.83 12.17
N THR A 57 2.35 -11.59 12.11
CA THR A 57 3.02 -10.48 12.83
C THR A 57 3.04 -9.19 12.02
N ALA A 58 2.79 -9.28 10.70
CA ALA A 58 2.75 -8.15 9.80
C ALA A 58 1.62 -7.18 10.16
N LYS A 59 2.01 -5.99 10.63
CA LYS A 59 1.05 -4.92 10.93
C LYS A 59 0.38 -4.47 9.63
N PHE A 60 -0.95 -4.44 9.61
CA PHE A 60 -1.75 -4.08 8.42
C PHE A 60 -1.40 -4.91 7.17
N PHE A 61 -0.92 -6.14 7.34
CA PHE A 61 -0.52 -7.05 6.25
C PHE A 61 0.69 -6.58 5.42
N PHE A 62 1.47 -5.60 5.89
CA PHE A 62 2.76 -5.25 5.26
C PHE A 62 3.79 -6.32 5.57
N SER A 63 3.96 -7.28 4.64
CA SER A 63 4.83 -8.44 4.81
C SER A 63 5.74 -8.69 3.59
N CYS A 64 6.74 -9.54 3.82
CA CYS A 64 7.68 -10.04 2.81
C CYS A 64 7.05 -10.81 1.65
N VAL A 65 5.76 -11.14 1.73
CA VAL A 65 4.99 -11.73 0.62
C VAL A 65 4.85 -10.75 -0.54
N TYR A 66 4.74 -9.45 -0.25
CA TYR A 66 4.55 -8.41 -1.25
C TYR A 66 5.80 -7.52 -1.38
N PHE A 67 6.44 -7.20 -0.26
CA PHE A 67 7.43 -6.13 -0.15
C PHE A 67 8.64 -6.58 0.66
N ASN A 68 9.86 -6.31 0.22
CA ASN A 68 11.02 -6.49 1.09
C ASN A 68 11.06 -5.42 2.21
N GLU A 69 11.98 -5.57 3.17
CA GLU A 69 12.05 -4.66 4.33
C GLU A 69 12.27 -3.19 3.94
N ASP A 70 13.11 -2.92 2.94
CA ASP A 70 13.36 -1.56 2.44
C ASP A 70 12.12 -0.96 1.78
N GLU A 71 11.39 -1.76 0.99
CA GLU A 71 10.13 -1.38 0.36
C GLU A 71 9.05 -1.09 1.42
N ILE A 72 8.97 -1.89 2.50
CA ILE A 72 8.06 -1.65 3.63
C ILE A 72 8.43 -0.34 4.34
N ALA A 73 9.71 -0.13 4.64
CA ALA A 73 10.19 1.08 5.31
C ALA A 73 9.90 2.33 4.46
N TYR A 74 10.19 2.27 3.16
CA TYR A 74 9.84 3.32 2.20
C TYR A 74 8.33 3.60 2.21
N PHE A 75 7.51 2.55 2.12
CA PHE A 75 6.06 2.68 2.06
C PHE A 75 5.46 3.29 3.33
N LEU A 76 5.94 2.89 4.49
CA LEU A 76 5.52 3.43 5.80
C LEU A 76 6.04 4.86 6.04
N GLY A 77 7.17 5.21 5.44
CA GLY A 77 7.75 6.55 5.44
C GLY A 77 7.16 7.50 4.39
N PHE A 78 6.43 6.97 3.40
CA PHE A 78 5.93 7.73 2.25
C PHE A 78 5.12 8.96 2.70
N PRO A 79 5.41 10.16 2.18
CA PRO A 79 4.68 11.36 2.55
C PRO A 79 3.22 11.24 2.10
N THR A 80 2.30 11.71 2.91
CA THR A 80 0.88 11.81 2.54
C THR A 80 0.56 13.25 2.09
N PRO A 81 -0.65 13.54 1.56
CA PRO A 81 -1.03 14.90 1.20
C PRO A 81 -0.91 15.94 2.34
N SER A 82 -0.95 15.50 3.60
CA SER A 82 -0.75 16.37 4.78
C SER A 82 0.73 16.60 5.13
N GLY A 83 1.65 15.92 4.43
CA GLY A 83 3.08 15.90 4.72
C GLY A 83 3.48 14.96 5.86
N LEU A 84 2.52 14.26 6.49
CA LEU A 84 2.84 13.24 7.50
C LEU A 84 3.22 11.91 6.83
N PRO A 85 4.08 11.09 7.45
CA PRO A 85 4.36 9.74 6.97
C PRO A 85 3.09 8.87 6.94
N PHE A 86 3.02 7.96 5.98
CA PHE A 86 1.87 7.06 5.83
C PHE A 86 1.60 6.22 7.08
N SER A 87 2.65 5.76 7.77
CA SER A 87 2.55 5.08 9.06
C SER A 87 1.81 5.88 10.13
N LYS A 88 1.99 7.21 10.17
CA LYS A 88 1.26 8.08 11.11
C LYS A 88 -0.21 8.19 10.70
N LEU A 89 -0.49 8.34 9.41
CA LEU A 89 -1.86 8.36 8.91
C LEU A 89 -2.59 7.06 9.23
N LEU A 90 -1.96 5.90 8.99
CA LEU A 90 -2.50 4.59 9.34
C LEU A 90 -2.88 4.52 10.83
N ASN A 91 -1.95 4.92 11.72
CA ASN A 91 -2.22 4.87 13.15
C ASN A 91 -3.36 5.81 13.56
N VAL A 92 -3.45 7.01 12.99
CA VAL A 92 -4.50 7.98 13.34
C VAL A 92 -5.87 7.56 12.81
N VAL A 93 -5.94 7.06 11.57
CA VAL A 93 -7.22 6.69 10.94
C VAL A 93 -7.75 5.37 11.46
N LEU A 94 -6.84 4.44 11.82
CA LEU A 94 -7.20 3.07 12.16
C LEU A 94 -7.10 2.77 13.66
N SER A 95 -6.57 3.68 14.50
CA SER A 95 -6.45 3.47 15.96
C SER A 95 -7.75 3.03 16.59
N ASP A 96 -8.83 3.72 16.26
CA ASP A 96 -10.13 3.55 16.90
C ASP A 96 -10.78 2.23 16.48
N LYS A 97 -10.46 1.75 15.27
CA LYS A 97 -10.96 0.48 14.72
C LYS A 97 -10.15 -0.73 15.17
N ILE A 98 -8.85 -0.55 15.43
CA ILE A 98 -7.99 -1.62 15.96
C ILE A 98 -8.45 -2.03 17.36
N GLY A 99 -8.77 -1.05 18.22
CA GLY A 99 -9.24 -1.31 19.58
C GLY A 99 -10.59 -2.03 19.66
N LEU A 100 -11.41 -1.94 18.61
CA LEU A 100 -12.75 -2.54 18.53
C LEU A 100 -12.79 -3.83 17.69
N ASN A 101 -11.67 -4.26 17.12
CA ASN A 101 -11.58 -5.40 16.19
C ASN A 101 -12.52 -5.27 14.95
N GLU A 102 -12.86 -4.03 14.57
CA GLU A 102 -13.76 -3.73 13.45
C GLU A 102 -13.00 -3.39 12.15
N LEU A 103 -11.67 -3.47 12.18
CA LEU A 103 -10.82 -3.10 11.05
C LEU A 103 -11.02 -4.07 9.88
N CYS A 104 -11.58 -3.55 8.79
CA CYS A 104 -11.81 -4.31 7.57
C CYS A 104 -10.75 -3.96 6.51
N SER A 105 -10.03 -4.97 6.01
CA SER A 105 -9.03 -4.80 4.95
C SER A 105 -9.60 -4.13 3.71
N SER A 106 -10.81 -4.50 3.29
CA SER A 106 -11.45 -4.02 2.06
C SER A 106 -12.08 -2.63 2.17
N HIS A 107 -12.66 -2.28 3.33
CA HIS A 107 -13.41 -1.03 3.50
C HIS A 107 -12.64 0.06 4.23
N ASP A 108 -11.62 -0.29 5.00
CA ASP A 108 -10.83 0.67 5.78
C ASP A 108 -9.42 0.83 5.22
N LEU A 109 -8.68 -0.27 5.08
CA LEU A 109 -7.28 -0.22 4.69
C LEU A 109 -7.08 0.01 3.19
N ALA A 110 -7.79 -0.74 2.34
CA ALA A 110 -7.64 -0.62 0.88
C ALA A 110 -7.95 0.79 0.36
N PRO A 111 -9.04 1.47 0.77
CA PRO A 111 -9.32 2.83 0.31
C PRO A 111 -8.24 3.83 0.74
N LEU A 112 -7.67 3.66 1.94
CA LEU A 112 -6.61 4.53 2.44
C LEU A 112 -5.32 4.37 1.61
N VAL A 113 -4.93 3.13 1.33
CA VAL A 113 -3.80 2.82 0.44
C VAL A 113 -4.06 3.36 -0.96
N GLN A 114 -5.26 3.17 -1.50
CA GLN A 114 -5.62 3.69 -2.82
C GLN A 114 -5.48 5.21 -2.91
N GLN A 115 -5.94 5.91 -1.88
CA GLN A 115 -5.90 7.37 -1.83
C GLN A 115 -4.46 7.90 -1.79
N VAL A 116 -3.61 7.36 -0.90
CA VAL A 116 -2.24 7.85 -0.70
C VAL A 116 -1.34 7.53 -1.89
N PHE A 117 -1.53 6.37 -2.53
CA PHE A 117 -0.68 5.93 -3.64
C PHE A 117 -1.31 6.20 -5.01
N GLY A 118 -2.42 6.94 -5.07
CA GLY A 118 -3.05 7.35 -6.33
C GLY A 118 -3.54 6.17 -7.18
N ILE A 119 -3.95 5.06 -6.56
CA ILE A 119 -4.42 3.87 -7.27
C ILE A 119 -5.89 4.04 -7.62
N ARG A 120 -6.19 4.01 -8.93
CA ARG A 120 -7.57 4.14 -9.42
C ARG A 120 -8.43 2.97 -8.94
N LYS A 121 -9.64 3.28 -8.46
CA LYS A 121 -10.66 2.28 -8.13
C LYS A 121 -10.98 1.45 -9.37
N GLY A 122 -11.08 0.13 -9.20
CA GLY A 122 -11.41 -0.80 -10.29
C GLY A 122 -10.21 -1.35 -11.05
N PHE A 123 -8.98 -1.26 -10.52
CA PHE A 123 -7.86 -2.06 -11.02
C PHE A 123 -8.23 -3.55 -10.92
N LYS A 124 -8.65 -4.13 -12.04
CA LYS A 124 -8.82 -5.58 -12.18
C LYS A 124 -7.50 -6.12 -12.69
N LYS A 125 -6.89 -7.02 -11.90
CA LYS A 125 -5.77 -7.85 -12.32
C LYS A 125 -6.03 -8.36 -13.75
N LYS A 126 -5.18 -7.98 -14.71
CA LYS A 126 -5.27 -8.52 -16.08
C LYS A 126 -5.12 -10.04 -16.00
N LYS A 127 -6.03 -10.78 -16.65
CA LYS A 127 -6.10 -12.25 -16.65
C LYS A 127 -4.90 -12.96 -17.32
N SER A 128 -3.82 -12.28 -17.68
CA SER A 128 -2.76 -12.80 -18.56
C SER A 128 -1.36 -12.89 -17.95
N ALA A 129 -1.22 -12.92 -16.62
CA ALA A 129 0.06 -13.27 -15.99
C ALA A 129 -0.16 -14.43 -15.03
N SER A 130 0.14 -15.63 -15.52
CA SER A 130 0.26 -16.83 -14.70
C SER A 130 1.34 -16.59 -13.65
N TRP A 131 0.97 -16.73 -12.38
CA TRP A 131 1.83 -16.48 -11.22
C TRP A 131 3.07 -17.38 -11.20
N VAL A 132 2.96 -18.52 -11.88
CA VAL A 132 4.04 -19.48 -12.05
C VAL A 132 5.24 -18.86 -12.77
N LEU A 133 5.03 -17.97 -13.74
CA LEU A 133 6.15 -17.39 -14.53
C LEU A 133 6.82 -16.18 -13.86
N LEU A 134 6.11 -15.44 -13.00
CA LEU A 134 6.69 -14.30 -12.27
C LEU A 134 7.40 -14.73 -10.98
N LEU A 135 6.92 -15.79 -10.32
CA LEU A 135 7.60 -16.40 -9.17
C LEU A 135 8.77 -17.28 -9.60
N ALA A 136 8.69 -18.03 -10.72
CA ALA A 136 9.82 -18.81 -11.23
C ALA A 136 11.03 -17.91 -11.56
N ASN A 137 10.81 -16.78 -12.25
CA ASN A 137 11.90 -15.84 -12.53
C ASN A 137 12.48 -15.16 -11.27
N TYR A 138 11.79 -15.18 -10.12
CA TYR A 138 12.28 -14.61 -8.86
C TYR A 138 13.04 -15.63 -8.01
N LEU A 139 12.76 -16.92 -8.18
CA LEU A 139 13.47 -18.00 -7.48
C LEU A 139 14.71 -18.49 -8.26
N ASP A 140 14.79 -18.23 -9.57
CA ASP A 140 15.95 -18.59 -10.40
C ASP A 140 17.11 -17.56 -10.37
N THR A 141 17.04 -16.53 -9.51
CA THR A 141 18.09 -15.49 -9.40
C THR A 141 18.95 -15.57 -8.13
N TYR A 142 18.93 -16.70 -7.42
CA TYR A 142 19.87 -17.01 -6.33
C TYR A 142 20.44 -18.42 -6.47
#